data_AF-A0A4Q4YXH0-F1
#
_entry.id   AF-A0A4Q4YXH0-F1
#
_cell.length_a   1.000
_cell.length_b   1.000
_cell.length_c   1.000
_cell.angle_alpha   90.00
_cell.angle_beta   90.00
_cell.angle_gamma   90.00
#
_symmetry.space_group_name_H-M   'P 1'
#
loop_
_entity.id
_entity.type
_entity.pdbx_description
1 polymer ?
#
loop_
_entity_poly.entity_id
_entity_poly.type
_entity_poly.pdbx_seq_one_letter_code
_entity_poly.pdbx_strand_id
1 'polypeptide(L)'
;MGEESQNPIRQNRRRPASDDADSPGPSHPKRTRESKPDLRCVPCALMFSQQGLKYLNSPNGFRHRTRGECMASRTEGCRTREFIFLVVCKEHGKNWGGADRLIFRNFRSAHSTSMVSGIQLPGIYGLNGSVESEPGKCIITMYPFAERGNPIGAIVPRRPLHRDVQSDNVFAAAKSLIKECMNPDKPHKHCQYSRDTVLPTRVLDVGKPEDPHPTIKLKVNETETHAPYLALSYCWGKQPKPTAPVQPLLLRRDTFRDLMGDIRLDSLQQSIQDAIFVTRKLGFRYLWVDALCIIQDCKIDRDEEISQMASIYKNAAITIAASSSEKAADGFLSKRIPPYLPDYMFHIPMSNGQNGTVYLSAEAYETEHPLDKRGWTLQEFMLSSRMLIFSDYELLWQCKEVGLRGVTGRGLEYLQPLEALPWTVFDDDAEPDFGNLDSDKIYLWKTIVQQYTERKLTDPEDRLRAVTGITTELETLWRDTNIHGLWKKCEHPAGHGRLSMA
;
A
#
# COMPACT_ATOMS: atom_id res chain seq x y z
N MET A 1 27.39 1.25 37.94
CA MET A 1 25.99 0.82 38.11
C MET A 1 25.15 1.67 37.17
N GLY A 2 24.95 1.37 35.89
CA GLY A 2 25.14 0.12 35.17
C GLY A 2 23.80 -0.46 34.75
N GLU A 3 23.03 0.25 33.92
CA GLU A 3 21.89 -0.30 33.18
C GLU A 3 22.06 0.06 31.70
N GLU A 4 22.49 -0.94 30.93
CA GLU A 4 22.63 -0.91 29.49
C GLU A 4 21.26 -1.14 28.83
N SER A 5 20.76 -0.13 28.12
CA SER A 5 19.62 -0.27 27.21
C SER A 5 20.07 -0.98 25.92
N GLN A 6 19.81 -2.28 25.82
CA GLN A 6 20.12 -3.09 24.64
C GLN A 6 19.06 -2.93 23.54
N ASN A 7 19.42 -2.17 22.50
CA ASN A 7 18.87 -2.30 21.15
C ASN A 7 19.36 -3.61 20.52
N PRO A 8 18.52 -4.39 19.81
CA PRO A 8 18.78 -4.49 18.36
C PRO A 8 17.55 -4.82 17.49
N ILE A 9 17.22 -3.93 16.53
CA ILE A 9 16.57 -4.31 15.27
C ILE A 9 17.69 -4.43 14.22
N ARG A 10 18.10 -5.66 13.91
CA ARG A 10 19.11 -5.93 12.88
C ARG A 10 18.45 -5.93 11.50
N GLN A 11 18.80 -4.94 10.69
CA GLN A 11 18.56 -4.89 9.25
C GLN A 11 19.24 -6.07 8.53
N ASN A 12 18.50 -6.67 7.58
CA ASN A 12 19.03 -7.61 6.61
C ASN A 12 20.01 -6.90 5.66
N ARG A 13 21.32 -7.07 5.89
CA ARG A 13 22.35 -6.75 4.89
C ARG A 13 22.24 -7.70 3.70
N ARG A 14 21.82 -7.21 2.53
CA ARG A 14 22.14 -7.87 1.25
C ARG A 14 23.63 -7.67 0.96
N ARG A 15 24.36 -8.76 0.66
CA ARG A 15 25.72 -8.70 0.12
C ARG A 15 25.67 -8.29 -1.36
N PRO A 16 26.68 -7.59 -1.89
CA PRO A 16 26.75 -7.29 -3.31
C PRO A 16 26.99 -8.58 -4.11
N ALA A 17 26.24 -8.77 -5.19
CA ALA A 17 26.49 -9.83 -6.16
C ALA A 17 27.68 -9.43 -7.03
N SER A 18 28.67 -10.31 -7.11
CA SER A 18 29.75 -10.28 -8.08
C SER A 18 29.19 -10.55 -9.49
N ASP A 19 29.75 -9.82 -10.45
CA ASP A 19 29.54 -10.01 -11.88
C ASP A 19 29.74 -11.48 -12.28
N ASP A 20 28.72 -12.07 -12.88
CA ASP A 20 28.88 -13.02 -13.99
C ASP A 20 27.56 -13.08 -14.77
N ALA A 21 27.70 -12.87 -16.07
CA ALA A 21 26.62 -12.78 -17.02
C ALA A 21 25.97 -14.15 -17.26
N ASP A 22 24.66 -14.24 -17.03
CA ASP A 22 23.76 -15.03 -17.88
C ASP A 22 22.29 -14.66 -17.59
N SER A 23 21.54 -14.41 -18.66
CA SER A 23 20.14 -13.96 -18.60
C SER A 23 19.19 -15.12 -18.24
N PRO A 24 18.13 -14.89 -17.42
CA PRO A 24 16.94 -15.73 -17.48
C PRO A 24 15.68 -14.91 -17.80
N GLY A 25 14.96 -15.36 -18.83
CA GLY A 25 13.65 -14.87 -19.22
C GLY A 25 12.54 -15.17 -18.20
N PRO A 26 11.28 -14.77 -18.50
CA PRO A 26 10.18 -14.81 -17.56
C PRO A 26 9.88 -16.24 -17.08
N SER A 27 9.87 -16.41 -15.76
CA SER A 27 9.63 -17.69 -15.10
C SER A 27 8.23 -18.21 -15.38
N HIS A 28 8.13 -19.22 -16.25
CA HIS A 28 6.94 -20.04 -16.44
C HIS A 28 6.53 -20.77 -15.14
N PRO A 29 5.23 -21.05 -14.95
CA PRO A 29 4.71 -21.67 -13.73
C PRO A 29 5.27 -23.09 -13.55
N LYS A 30 5.84 -23.36 -12.38
CA LYS A 30 6.26 -24.71 -12.01
C LYS A 30 5.01 -25.62 -11.95
N ARG A 31 4.99 -26.62 -12.83
CA ARG A 31 4.05 -27.75 -12.89
C ARG A 31 3.55 -28.18 -11.50
N THR A 32 2.24 -28.10 -11.31
CA THR A 32 1.48 -28.76 -10.24
C THR A 32 1.71 -30.27 -10.30
N ARG A 33 2.49 -30.78 -9.35
CA ARG A 33 2.66 -32.22 -9.12
C ARG A 33 1.41 -32.68 -8.36
N GLU A 34 0.59 -33.54 -8.96
CA GLU A 34 -0.56 -34.17 -8.30
C GLU A 34 -0.15 -34.71 -6.92
N SER A 35 -0.73 -34.15 -5.86
CA SER A 35 -0.33 -34.40 -4.48
C SER A 35 -1.00 -35.65 -3.94
N LYS A 36 -0.22 -36.63 -3.48
CA LYS A 36 -0.71 -37.71 -2.61
C LYS A 36 -1.44 -37.09 -1.39
N PRO A 37 -2.56 -37.68 -0.93
CA PRO A 37 -3.33 -37.14 0.19
C PRO A 37 -2.45 -37.03 1.44
N ASP A 38 -2.48 -35.85 2.09
CA ASP A 38 -1.73 -35.55 3.31
C ASP A 38 -2.04 -36.59 4.39
N LEU A 39 -1.02 -37.34 4.80
CA LEU A 39 -1.11 -38.27 5.93
C LEU A 39 -1.38 -37.47 7.21
N ARG A 40 -2.61 -37.63 7.70
CA ARG A 40 -3.32 -37.05 8.85
C ARG A 40 -2.43 -36.70 10.05
N CYS A 41 -1.83 -35.50 10.06
CA CYS A 41 -1.25 -34.96 11.29
C CYS A 41 -2.37 -34.61 12.28
N VAL A 42 -2.52 -35.40 13.33
CA VAL A 42 -3.59 -35.24 14.34
C VAL A 42 -3.61 -33.83 14.94
N PRO A 43 -2.49 -33.23 15.38
CA PRO A 43 -2.50 -31.84 15.87
C PRO A 43 -2.95 -30.80 14.84
N CYS A 44 -2.51 -30.90 13.57
CA CYS A 44 -2.92 -29.93 12.55
C CYS A 44 -4.41 -30.09 12.19
N ALA A 45 -4.91 -31.33 12.10
CA ALA A 45 -6.33 -31.57 11.89
C ALA A 45 -7.18 -31.07 13.09
N LEU A 46 -6.70 -31.29 14.32
CA LEU A 46 -7.37 -30.81 15.52
C LEU A 46 -7.44 -29.28 15.54
N MET A 47 -6.36 -28.57 15.17
CA MET A 47 -6.32 -27.11 15.13
C MET A 47 -7.43 -26.50 14.26
N PHE A 48 -7.75 -27.12 13.12
CA PHE A 48 -8.83 -26.71 12.21
C PHE A 48 -10.17 -27.41 12.46
N SER A 49 -10.41 -27.87 13.70
CA SER A 49 -11.68 -28.48 14.13
C SER A 49 -12.45 -27.57 15.08
N GLN A 50 -13.73 -27.89 15.35
CA GLN A 50 -14.52 -27.18 16.37
C GLN A 50 -13.89 -27.24 17.76
N GLN A 51 -13.25 -28.37 18.10
CA GLN A 51 -12.52 -28.50 19.36
C GLN A 51 -11.23 -27.66 19.36
N GLY A 52 -10.52 -27.61 18.23
CA GLY A 52 -9.36 -26.73 18.04
C GLY A 52 -9.71 -25.26 18.22
N LEU A 53 -10.83 -24.81 17.62
CA LEU A 53 -11.32 -23.45 17.76
C LEU A 53 -11.58 -23.08 19.24
N LYS A 54 -12.09 -24.01 20.06
CA LYS A 54 -12.24 -23.78 21.51
C LYS A 54 -10.90 -23.54 22.19
N TYR A 55 -9.87 -24.36 21.89
CA TYR A 55 -8.53 -24.17 22.43
C TYR A 55 -7.88 -22.87 21.94
N LEU A 56 -8.02 -22.56 20.66
CA LEU A 56 -7.49 -21.33 20.04
C LEU A 56 -8.07 -20.05 20.65
N ASN A 57 -9.33 -20.08 21.09
CA ASN A 57 -9.99 -18.97 21.78
C ASN A 57 -9.81 -19.01 23.31
N SER A 58 -9.17 -20.04 23.86
CA SER A 58 -8.93 -20.16 25.30
C SER A 58 -7.71 -19.33 25.75
N PRO A 59 -7.61 -18.93 27.03
CA PRO A 59 -6.43 -18.23 27.55
C PRO A 59 -5.12 -19.00 27.33
N ASN A 60 -5.18 -20.33 27.41
CA ASN A 60 -4.05 -21.22 27.23
C ASN A 60 -3.59 -21.35 25.76
N GLY A 61 -4.44 -20.96 24.81
CA GLY A 61 -4.21 -21.17 23.38
C GLY A 61 -4.17 -22.64 22.96
N PHE A 62 -3.96 -22.87 21.67
CA PHE A 62 -3.73 -24.19 21.10
C PHE A 62 -2.25 -24.54 21.16
N ARG A 63 -1.89 -25.51 22.00
CA ARG A 63 -0.52 -26.04 22.08
C ARG A 63 -0.24 -26.94 20.89
N HIS A 64 0.67 -26.49 20.04
CA HIS A 64 1.22 -27.26 18.92
C HIS A 64 2.55 -27.92 19.34
N ARG A 65 3.17 -28.63 18.40
CA ARG A 65 4.39 -29.41 18.63
C ARG A 65 5.64 -28.55 18.82
N THR A 66 6.69 -29.18 19.35
CA THR A 66 8.02 -28.58 19.55
C THR A 66 8.79 -28.38 18.24
N ARG A 67 9.86 -27.59 18.27
CA ARG A 67 10.77 -27.43 17.11
C ARG A 67 11.33 -28.77 16.62
N GLY A 68 11.81 -29.62 17.54
CA GLY A 68 12.35 -30.94 17.20
C GLY A 68 11.34 -31.80 16.45
N GLU A 69 10.10 -31.83 16.92
CA GLU A 69 9.01 -32.58 16.27
C GLU A 69 8.57 -31.97 14.93
N CYS A 70 8.62 -30.65 14.80
CA CYS A 70 8.36 -29.98 13.53
C CYS A 70 9.50 -30.23 12.51
N MET A 71 10.76 -30.32 12.95
CA MET A 71 11.89 -30.73 12.09
C MET A 71 11.74 -32.17 11.58
N ALA A 72 11.40 -33.10 12.48
CA ALA A 72 11.17 -34.50 12.13
C ALA A 72 9.99 -34.70 11.15
N SER A 73 9.09 -33.71 11.04
CA SER A 73 7.95 -33.80 10.13
C SER A 73 8.31 -33.75 8.64
N ARG A 74 9.52 -33.30 8.27
CA ARG A 74 10.05 -33.40 6.88
C ARG A 74 10.13 -34.85 6.40
N THR A 75 10.29 -35.80 7.33
CA THR A 75 10.28 -37.23 7.03
C THR A 75 8.90 -37.88 7.19
N GLU A 76 7.94 -37.23 7.87
CA GLU A 76 6.59 -37.76 8.16
C GLU A 76 5.49 -37.25 7.21
N GLY A 77 5.80 -36.33 6.30
CA GLY A 77 4.91 -35.94 5.18
C GLY A 77 3.76 -34.99 5.53
N CYS A 78 3.80 -34.27 6.65
CA CYS A 78 2.77 -33.27 6.98
C CYS A 78 3.15 -31.88 6.44
N ARG A 79 2.48 -31.48 5.35
CA ARG A 79 2.73 -30.18 4.70
C ARG A 79 2.44 -28.98 5.62
N THR A 80 1.43 -29.04 6.48
CA THR A 80 1.13 -27.91 7.40
C THR A 80 2.25 -27.70 8.43
N ARG A 81 2.85 -28.79 8.95
CA ARG A 81 4.00 -28.69 9.86
C ARG A 81 5.24 -28.18 9.13
N GLU A 82 5.47 -28.65 7.91
CA GLU A 82 6.56 -28.16 7.07
C GLU A 82 6.42 -26.65 6.81
N PHE A 83 5.23 -26.18 6.47
CA PHE A 83 4.93 -24.75 6.31
C PHE A 83 5.24 -23.94 7.58
N ILE A 84 4.68 -24.33 8.73
CA ILE A 84 4.94 -23.64 10.01
C ILE A 84 6.45 -23.60 10.31
N PHE A 85 7.14 -24.74 10.12
CA PHE A 85 8.57 -24.82 10.36
C PHE A 85 9.37 -23.88 9.45
N LEU A 86 9.07 -23.86 8.15
CA LEU A 86 9.75 -23.02 7.17
C LEU A 86 9.56 -21.53 7.49
N VAL A 87 8.34 -21.11 7.80
CA VAL A 87 8.01 -19.72 8.14
C VAL A 87 8.73 -19.30 9.43
N VAL A 88 8.59 -20.06 10.52
CA VAL A 88 9.22 -19.71 11.80
C VAL A 88 10.75 -19.72 11.69
N CYS A 89 11.35 -20.66 10.94
CA CYS A 89 12.80 -20.71 10.79
C CYS A 89 13.36 -19.58 9.93
N LYS A 90 12.61 -19.10 8.92
CA LYS A 90 12.99 -17.96 8.07
C LYS A 90 13.21 -16.70 8.91
N GLU A 91 12.32 -16.42 9.86
CA GLU A 91 12.31 -15.14 10.59
C GLU A 91 12.83 -15.23 12.04
N HIS A 92 12.60 -16.36 12.71
CA HIS A 92 12.83 -16.52 14.14
C HIS A 92 13.58 -17.81 14.52
N GLY A 93 14.28 -18.43 13.57
CA GLY A 93 14.96 -19.72 13.78
C GLY A 93 16.00 -19.75 14.91
N LYS A 94 16.49 -18.60 15.39
CA LYS A 94 17.38 -18.51 16.56
C LYS A 94 16.64 -18.48 17.90
N ASN A 95 15.36 -18.06 17.90
CA ASN A 95 14.56 -17.82 19.10
C ASN A 95 13.60 -18.98 19.42
N TRP A 96 13.45 -19.95 18.52
CA TRP A 96 12.65 -21.14 18.77
C TRP A 96 13.52 -22.27 19.30
N GLY A 97 13.54 -22.48 20.63
CA GLY A 97 14.33 -23.56 21.26
C GLY A 97 13.90 -24.96 20.79
N GLY A 98 14.82 -25.94 20.83
CA GLY A 98 14.56 -27.32 20.37
C GLY A 98 13.36 -28.01 21.03
N ALA A 99 13.15 -27.73 22.33
CA ALA A 99 12.06 -28.27 23.15
C ALA A 99 10.85 -27.33 23.29
N ASP A 100 10.93 -26.11 22.76
CA ASP A 100 9.88 -25.09 22.93
C ASP A 100 8.68 -25.37 22.03
N ARG A 101 7.48 -25.30 22.60
CA ARG A 101 6.22 -25.50 21.88
C ARG A 101 5.73 -24.20 21.27
N LEU A 102 5.05 -24.31 20.13
CA LEU A 102 4.27 -23.21 19.57
C LEU A 102 2.89 -23.17 20.21
N ILE A 103 2.45 -22.00 20.65
CA ILE A 103 1.11 -21.74 21.13
C ILE A 103 0.42 -20.82 20.13
N PHE A 104 -0.62 -21.35 19.47
CA PHE A 104 -1.45 -20.59 18.54
C PHE A 104 -2.67 -20.02 19.24
N ARG A 105 -3.02 -18.78 18.90
CA ARG A 105 -4.26 -18.14 19.34
C ARG A 105 -5.00 -17.61 18.13
N ASN A 106 -6.32 -17.77 18.14
CA ASN A 106 -7.16 -17.17 17.12
C ASN A 106 -7.24 -15.67 17.39
N PHE A 107 -7.03 -14.88 16.35
CA PHE A 107 -7.25 -13.44 16.40
C PHE A 107 -8.16 -13.03 15.25
N ARG A 108 -8.82 -11.90 15.44
CA ARG A 108 -9.46 -11.16 14.35
C ARG A 108 -8.64 -9.92 14.17
N SER A 109 -8.18 -9.67 12.95
CA SER A 109 -7.57 -8.39 12.63
C SER A 109 -8.53 -7.27 13.01
N ALA A 110 -8.00 -6.18 13.59
CA ALA A 110 -8.79 -4.99 13.92
C ALA A 110 -9.50 -4.40 12.70
N HIS A 111 -9.04 -4.74 11.49
CA HIS A 111 -9.64 -4.32 10.24
C HIS A 111 -10.81 -5.22 9.82
N SER A 112 -10.84 -6.49 10.25
CA SER A 112 -11.89 -7.47 9.93
C SER A 112 -13.19 -7.24 10.72
N THR A 113 -13.83 -6.08 10.56
CA THR A 113 -15.17 -5.79 11.10
C THR A 113 -16.25 -6.42 10.23
N SER A 114 -16.32 -7.74 10.24
CA SER A 114 -17.53 -8.47 9.84
C SER A 114 -18.62 -8.24 10.88
N MET A 115 -19.33 -7.11 10.81
CA MET A 115 -20.65 -6.97 11.42
C MET A 115 -21.71 -7.05 10.32
N VAL A 116 -22.22 -8.26 10.09
CA VAL A 116 -23.57 -8.40 9.55
C VAL A 116 -24.46 -8.55 10.78
N SER A 117 -25.42 -7.63 10.95
CA SER A 117 -26.45 -7.64 12.01
C SER A 117 -25.97 -7.74 13.47
N GLY A 118 -24.73 -7.33 13.79
CA GLY A 118 -24.20 -7.36 15.16
C GLY A 118 -23.98 -8.76 15.75
N ILE A 119 -24.13 -9.83 14.94
CA ILE A 119 -23.97 -11.21 15.37
C ILE A 119 -22.59 -11.72 14.94
N GLN A 120 -21.75 -12.01 15.94
CA GLN A 120 -20.39 -12.48 15.75
C GLN A 120 -20.38 -13.98 15.39
N LEU A 121 -20.09 -14.32 14.13
CA LEU A 121 -20.00 -15.72 13.71
C LEU A 121 -18.72 -16.37 14.27
N PRO A 122 -18.78 -17.56 14.89
CA PRO A 122 -17.60 -18.29 15.35
C PRO A 122 -16.76 -18.79 14.17
N GLY A 123 -15.43 -18.76 14.30
CA GLY A 123 -14.51 -19.24 13.25
C GLY A 123 -13.05 -18.86 13.51
N ILE A 124 -12.15 -19.44 12.73
CA ILE A 124 -10.70 -19.17 12.72
C ILE A 124 -10.40 -18.11 11.65
N TYR A 125 -10.13 -16.87 12.05
CA TYR A 125 -9.94 -15.74 11.12
C TYR A 125 -8.46 -15.46 10.83
N GLY A 126 -7.63 -15.64 11.84
CA GLY A 126 -6.19 -15.54 11.80
C GLY A 126 -5.61 -16.27 13.01
N LEU A 127 -4.37 -16.71 12.90
CA LEU A 127 -3.66 -17.45 13.95
C LEU A 127 -2.35 -16.74 14.27
N ASN A 128 -2.19 -16.26 15.50
CA ASN A 128 -0.92 -15.76 16.02
C ASN A 128 -0.24 -16.88 16.79
N GLY A 129 0.98 -17.24 16.40
CA GLY A 129 1.83 -18.20 17.07
C GLY A 129 2.91 -17.51 17.89
N SER A 130 3.06 -17.97 19.12
CA SER A 130 4.13 -17.57 20.06
C SER A 130 4.88 -18.82 20.52
N VAL A 131 6.12 -18.67 20.98
CA VAL A 131 6.80 -19.76 21.70
C VAL A 131 6.33 -19.79 23.15
N GLU A 132 6.26 -20.98 23.75
CA GLU A 132 5.80 -21.15 25.13
C GLU A 132 6.65 -20.38 26.15
N SER A 133 7.96 -20.24 25.90
CA SER A 133 8.89 -19.44 26.70
C SER A 133 8.70 -17.92 26.59
N GLU A 134 8.13 -17.40 25.49
CA GLU A 134 7.90 -15.97 25.23
C GLU A 134 6.45 -15.72 24.74
N PRO A 135 5.42 -15.96 25.57
CA PRO A 135 4.01 -15.99 25.14
C PRO A 135 3.47 -14.65 24.65
N GLY A 136 4.15 -13.54 24.94
CA GLY A 136 3.79 -12.19 24.50
C GLY A 136 4.35 -11.80 23.13
N LYS A 137 5.25 -12.59 22.55
CA LYS A 137 5.91 -12.29 21.28
C LYS A 137 5.35 -13.15 20.16
N CYS A 138 4.62 -12.52 19.25
CA CYS A 138 4.19 -13.19 18.03
C CYS A 138 5.42 -13.46 17.15
N ILE A 139 5.60 -14.72 16.75
CA ILE A 139 6.70 -15.16 15.86
C ILE A 139 6.20 -15.79 14.56
N ILE A 140 4.88 -15.92 14.40
CA ILE A 140 4.25 -16.34 13.16
C ILE A 140 2.79 -15.88 13.17
N THR A 141 2.36 -15.28 12.07
CA THR A 141 0.96 -14.96 11.83
C THR A 141 0.48 -15.79 10.65
N MET A 142 -0.67 -16.44 10.74
CA MET A 142 -1.23 -17.22 9.63
C MET A 142 -2.67 -16.80 9.35
N TYR A 143 -3.01 -16.75 8.07
CA TYR A 143 -4.33 -16.36 7.57
C TYR A 143 -4.93 -17.54 6.80
N PRO A 144 -5.90 -18.26 7.40
CA PRO A 144 -6.55 -19.37 6.74
C PRO A 144 -7.71 -18.94 5.86
N PHE A 145 -7.82 -19.54 4.68
CA PHE A 145 -8.88 -19.36 3.70
C PHE A 145 -9.49 -20.72 3.33
N ALA A 146 -10.76 -20.72 2.99
CA ALA A 146 -11.46 -21.87 2.44
C ALA A 146 -12.36 -21.43 1.29
N GLU A 147 -12.46 -22.21 0.23
CA GLU A 147 -13.34 -21.92 -0.89
C GLU A 147 -14.82 -22.06 -0.52
N ARG A 148 -15.69 -21.42 -1.30
CA ARG A 148 -17.15 -21.55 -1.11
C ARG A 148 -17.57 -23.00 -1.37
N GLY A 149 -18.40 -23.55 -0.49
CA GLY A 149 -18.85 -24.93 -0.57
C GLY A 149 -17.86 -25.96 0.00
N ASN A 150 -16.66 -25.54 0.40
CA ASN A 150 -15.71 -26.44 1.05
C ASN A 150 -16.23 -26.85 2.45
N PRO A 151 -16.13 -28.14 2.86
CA PRO A 151 -16.59 -28.61 4.17
C PRO A 151 -16.00 -27.85 5.36
N ILE A 152 -14.76 -27.35 5.25
CA ILE A 152 -14.11 -26.60 6.34
C ILE A 152 -14.57 -25.15 6.44
N GLY A 153 -15.35 -24.67 5.46
CA GLY A 153 -15.82 -23.28 5.38
C GLY A 153 -16.64 -22.84 6.61
N ALA A 154 -17.22 -23.77 7.37
CA ALA A 154 -17.92 -23.48 8.63
C ALA A 154 -16.97 -23.13 9.79
N ILE A 155 -15.70 -23.54 9.72
CA ILE A 155 -14.67 -23.29 10.75
C ILE A 155 -13.72 -22.20 10.27
N VAL A 156 -13.37 -22.19 8.98
CA VAL A 156 -12.51 -21.18 8.35
C VAL A 156 -13.42 -20.28 7.49
N PRO A 157 -13.81 -19.09 7.98
CA PRO A 157 -14.78 -18.24 7.30
C PRO A 157 -14.19 -17.37 6.18
N ARG A 158 -12.87 -17.12 6.16
CA ARG A 158 -12.24 -16.31 5.11
C ARG A 158 -12.34 -17.02 3.76
N ARG A 159 -12.68 -16.28 2.71
CA ARG A 159 -12.91 -16.78 1.34
C ARG A 159 -11.86 -16.21 0.40
N PRO A 160 -11.59 -16.89 -0.74
CA PRO A 160 -10.84 -16.28 -1.83
C PRO A 160 -11.36 -14.88 -2.12
N LEU A 161 -10.46 -13.92 -2.26
CA LEU A 161 -10.85 -12.53 -2.41
C LEU A 161 -11.06 -12.24 -3.90
N HIS A 162 -12.30 -11.94 -4.26
CA HIS A 162 -12.64 -11.44 -5.58
C HIS A 162 -12.44 -9.93 -5.59
N ARG A 163 -11.84 -9.42 -6.67
CA ARG A 163 -11.59 -7.99 -6.80
C ARG A 163 -12.88 -7.20 -6.76
N ASP A 164 -12.99 -6.26 -5.82
CA ASP A 164 -14.04 -5.25 -5.79
C ASP A 164 -13.47 -3.90 -5.35
N VAL A 165 -13.46 -2.97 -6.28
CA VAL A 165 -12.98 -1.59 -6.08
C VAL A 165 -14.04 -0.54 -6.44
N GLN A 166 -15.22 -0.97 -6.87
CA GLN A 166 -16.20 -0.08 -7.51
C GLN A 166 -17.64 -0.26 -7.04
N SER A 167 -17.95 -1.26 -6.20
CA SER A 167 -19.30 -1.41 -5.68
C SER A 167 -19.74 -0.23 -4.82
N ASP A 168 -21.05 -0.02 -4.71
CA ASP A 168 -21.61 1.04 -3.86
C ASP A 168 -21.20 0.89 -2.39
N ASN A 169 -21.07 -0.36 -1.91
CA ASN A 169 -20.58 -0.63 -0.55
C ASN A 169 -19.11 -0.18 -0.39
N VAL A 170 -18.26 -0.40 -1.38
CA VAL A 170 -16.86 0.04 -1.38
C VAL A 170 -16.78 1.57 -1.35
N PHE A 171 -17.54 2.26 -2.20
CA PHE A 171 -17.57 3.73 -2.22
C PHE A 171 -18.19 4.33 -0.96
N ALA A 172 -19.22 3.70 -0.37
CA ALA A 172 -19.79 4.13 0.90
C ALA A 172 -18.78 4.02 2.04
N ALA A 173 -18.02 2.92 2.09
CA ALA A 173 -16.96 2.73 3.07
C ALA A 173 -15.83 3.75 2.88
N ALA A 174 -15.40 3.99 1.64
CA ALA A 174 -14.41 5.03 1.33
C ALA A 174 -14.88 6.42 1.79
N LYS A 175 -16.13 6.81 1.50
CA LYS A 175 -16.72 8.07 1.98
C LYS A 175 -16.75 8.18 3.51
N SER A 176 -17.02 7.08 4.21
CA SER A 176 -16.99 7.06 5.67
C SER A 176 -15.59 7.38 6.21
N LEU A 177 -14.55 6.79 5.61
CA LEU A 177 -13.15 7.05 6.00
C LEU A 177 -12.72 8.48 5.71
N ILE A 178 -13.13 9.02 4.57
CA ILE A 178 -12.90 10.43 4.20
C ILE A 178 -13.56 11.34 5.23
N LYS A 179 -14.84 11.09 5.55
CA LYS A 179 -15.60 11.88 6.52
C LYS A 179 -15.00 11.82 7.92
N GLU A 180 -14.52 10.65 8.35
CA GLU A 180 -13.84 10.47 9.63
C GLU A 180 -12.54 11.30 9.68
N CYS A 181 -11.70 11.17 8.65
CA CYS A 181 -10.41 11.87 8.57
C CYS A 181 -10.54 13.40 8.40
N MET A 182 -11.60 13.86 7.72
CA MET A 182 -11.88 15.27 7.45
C MET A 182 -12.99 15.84 8.35
N ASN A 183 -13.31 15.17 9.47
CA ASN A 183 -14.35 15.63 10.38
C ASN A 183 -13.97 17.00 10.97
N PRO A 184 -14.78 18.07 10.84
CA PRO A 184 -14.45 19.37 11.42
C PRO A 184 -14.34 19.38 12.95
N ASP A 185 -15.10 18.51 13.64
CA ASP A 185 -15.15 18.47 15.11
C ASP A 185 -14.01 17.64 15.70
N LYS A 186 -13.57 16.61 14.97
CA LYS A 186 -12.49 15.72 15.37
C LYS A 186 -11.64 15.31 14.16
N PRO A 187 -10.95 16.26 13.53
CA PRO A 187 -10.13 15.97 12.37
C PRO A 187 -8.92 15.14 12.79
N HIS A 188 -8.42 14.32 11.87
CA HIS A 188 -7.07 13.77 12.02
C HIS A 188 -6.10 14.96 12.03
N LYS A 189 -5.43 15.19 13.17
CA LYS A 189 -4.44 16.26 13.39
C LYS A 189 -3.38 16.20 12.31
N HIS A 190 -2.92 15.00 12.02
CA HIS A 190 -1.89 14.76 11.03
C HIS A 190 -2.40 14.75 9.58
N CYS A 191 -3.60 15.26 9.28
CA CYS A 191 -4.07 15.34 7.89
C CYS A 191 -4.54 16.77 7.53
N GLN A 192 -4.22 17.76 8.37
CA GLN A 192 -4.73 19.13 8.28
C GLN A 192 -3.84 20.08 7.50
N TYR A 193 -2.98 19.58 6.61
CA TYR A 193 -2.04 20.43 5.87
C TYR A 193 -2.68 21.47 4.93
N SER A 194 -4.01 21.62 4.88
CA SER A 194 -4.67 22.60 4.00
C SER A 194 -4.39 24.05 4.42
N ARG A 195 -3.17 24.55 4.20
CA ARG A 195 -2.76 25.94 4.41
C ARG A 195 -3.53 26.88 3.49
N ASP A 196 -3.83 26.40 2.28
CA ASP A 196 -4.61 27.10 1.28
C ASP A 196 -5.37 26.09 0.41
N THR A 197 -6.70 26.13 0.45
CA THR A 197 -7.58 25.35 -0.45
C THR A 197 -7.61 25.93 -1.88
N VAL A 198 -6.63 26.75 -2.24
CA VAL A 198 -6.52 27.37 -3.57
C VAL A 198 -6.36 26.25 -4.60
N LEU A 199 -7.17 26.30 -5.65
CA LEU A 199 -7.04 25.37 -6.76
C LEU A 199 -5.68 25.59 -7.47
N PRO A 200 -5.04 24.51 -7.97
CA PRO A 200 -3.92 24.65 -8.89
C PRO A 200 -4.24 25.59 -10.06
N THR A 201 -3.22 26.09 -10.75
CA THR A 201 -3.34 26.98 -11.92
C THR A 201 -4.42 26.50 -12.88
N ARG A 202 -4.50 25.18 -13.08
CA ARG A 202 -5.51 24.51 -13.88
C ARG A 202 -6.02 23.26 -13.19
N VAL A 203 -7.33 23.02 -13.30
CA VAL A 203 -7.98 21.77 -12.88
C VAL A 203 -9.05 21.38 -13.90
N LEU A 204 -9.41 20.11 -13.96
CA LEU A 204 -10.64 19.68 -14.61
C LEU A 204 -11.83 19.96 -13.69
N ASP A 205 -12.80 20.73 -14.17
CA ASP A 205 -14.13 20.82 -13.60
C ASP A 205 -14.97 19.69 -14.20
N VAL A 206 -15.25 18.67 -13.39
CA VAL A 206 -16.00 17.49 -13.81
C VAL A 206 -17.50 17.63 -13.54
N GLY A 207 -17.97 18.84 -13.23
CA GLY A 207 -19.37 19.10 -12.90
C GLY A 207 -19.67 18.80 -11.43
N LYS A 208 -20.81 19.32 -10.98
CA LYS A 208 -21.29 19.13 -9.61
C LYS A 208 -21.97 17.76 -9.46
N PRO A 209 -21.93 17.13 -8.28
CA PRO A 209 -22.62 15.87 -8.05
C PRO A 209 -24.12 15.89 -8.37
N GLU A 210 -24.76 17.06 -8.26
CA GLU A 210 -26.19 17.26 -8.48
C GLU A 210 -26.54 17.60 -9.95
N ASP A 211 -25.56 17.75 -10.82
CA ASP A 211 -25.77 18.12 -12.22
C ASP A 211 -26.31 16.92 -13.02
N PRO A 212 -27.50 17.02 -13.65
CA PRO A 212 -28.05 15.94 -14.46
C PRO A 212 -27.25 15.69 -15.75
N HIS A 213 -26.50 16.67 -16.26
CA HIS A 213 -25.70 16.56 -17.48
C HIS A 213 -24.32 17.18 -17.26
N PRO A 214 -23.46 16.58 -16.41
CA PRO A 214 -22.22 17.19 -16.00
C PRO A 214 -21.23 17.25 -17.17
N THR A 215 -20.94 18.48 -17.61
CA THR A 215 -19.87 18.77 -18.57
C THR A 215 -18.50 18.54 -17.94
N ILE A 216 -17.49 18.32 -18.79
CA ILE A 216 -16.09 18.18 -18.35
C ILE A 216 -15.32 19.29 -19.04
N LYS A 217 -14.61 20.13 -18.30
CA LYS A 217 -13.84 21.22 -18.89
C LYS A 217 -12.59 21.53 -18.10
N LEU A 218 -11.56 21.99 -18.79
CA LEU A 218 -10.41 22.62 -18.17
C LEU A 218 -10.83 23.98 -17.60
N LYS A 219 -10.58 24.18 -16.32
CA LYS A 219 -10.78 25.45 -15.62
C LYS A 219 -9.42 26.03 -15.27
N VAL A 220 -9.15 27.25 -15.74
CA VAL A 220 -8.01 28.07 -15.31
C VAL A 220 -8.41 28.79 -14.02
N ASN A 221 -7.53 28.77 -13.02
CA ASN A 221 -7.74 29.44 -11.74
C ASN A 221 -7.13 30.85 -11.73
N GLU A 222 -7.78 31.79 -12.40
CA GLU A 222 -7.29 33.18 -12.51
C GLU A 222 -7.59 34.05 -11.27
N THR A 223 -8.42 33.57 -10.35
CA THR A 223 -9.00 34.39 -9.26
C THR A 223 -8.78 33.79 -7.87
N GLU A 224 -7.71 33.01 -7.67
CA GLU A 224 -7.40 32.35 -6.39
C GLU A 224 -8.61 31.58 -5.83
N THR A 225 -9.36 30.87 -6.69
CA THR A 225 -10.54 30.12 -6.27
C THR A 225 -10.14 29.06 -5.25
N HIS A 226 -10.80 29.08 -4.08
CA HIS A 226 -10.67 28.07 -3.05
C HIS A 226 -11.71 26.96 -3.22
N ALA A 227 -11.27 25.72 -3.40
CA ALA A 227 -12.13 24.55 -3.39
C ALA A 227 -11.33 23.24 -3.20
N PRO A 228 -11.94 22.20 -2.61
CA PRO A 228 -11.31 20.89 -2.56
C PRO A 228 -11.23 20.27 -3.96
N TYR A 229 -10.09 19.66 -4.26
CA TYR A 229 -9.85 18.92 -5.50
C TYR A 229 -9.18 17.58 -5.21
N LEU A 230 -9.31 16.65 -6.15
CA LEU A 230 -8.58 15.39 -6.15
C LEU A 230 -7.39 15.51 -7.11
N ALA A 231 -6.32 14.76 -6.86
CA ALA A 231 -5.21 14.60 -7.80
C ALA A 231 -5.15 13.16 -8.29
N LEU A 232 -4.81 12.95 -9.56
CA LEU A 232 -4.60 11.61 -10.13
C LEU A 232 -3.10 11.27 -10.17
N SER A 233 -2.74 10.14 -9.55
CA SER A 233 -1.45 9.48 -9.72
C SER A 233 -1.64 8.21 -10.56
N TYR A 234 -1.02 8.14 -11.74
CA TYR A 234 -1.23 7.05 -12.69
C TYR A 234 -0.03 6.84 -13.62
N CYS A 235 0.05 5.68 -14.26
CA CYS A 235 1.04 5.41 -15.29
C CYS A 235 0.55 5.93 -16.65
N TRP A 236 1.31 6.81 -17.30
CA TRP A 236 1.01 7.21 -18.68
C TRP A 236 1.17 6.05 -19.67
N GLY A 237 2.14 5.17 -19.40
CA GLY A 237 2.58 4.12 -20.32
C GLY A 237 3.55 4.64 -21.38
N LYS A 238 3.88 3.79 -22.36
CA LYS A 238 4.71 4.19 -23.51
C LYS A 238 3.90 5.12 -24.41
N GLN A 239 4.47 6.27 -24.75
CA GLN A 239 3.85 7.18 -25.72
C GLN A 239 3.67 6.47 -27.07
N PRO A 240 2.48 6.56 -27.69
CA PRO A 240 2.28 6.00 -29.02
C PRO A 240 3.24 6.62 -30.02
N LYS A 241 3.56 5.87 -31.09
CA LYS A 241 4.28 6.46 -32.23
C LYS A 241 3.42 7.58 -32.84
N PRO A 242 4.01 8.63 -33.43
CA PRO A 242 3.24 9.69 -34.11
C PRO A 242 2.28 9.16 -35.18
N THR A 243 2.59 8.01 -35.78
CA THR A 243 1.76 7.33 -36.79
C THR A 243 0.63 6.48 -36.21
N ALA A 244 0.48 6.43 -34.88
CA ALA A 244 -0.60 5.67 -34.27
C ALA A 244 -1.96 6.33 -34.58
N PRO A 245 -3.01 5.54 -34.84
CA PRO A 245 -4.31 6.06 -35.26
C PRO A 245 -5.01 6.89 -34.17
N VAL A 246 -4.63 6.68 -32.90
CA VAL A 246 -5.16 7.39 -31.76
C VAL A 246 -4.00 7.90 -30.91
N GLN A 247 -3.97 9.21 -30.68
CA GLN A 247 -3.05 9.87 -29.75
C GLN A 247 -3.78 10.18 -28.45
N PRO A 248 -3.11 10.12 -27.29
CA PRO A 248 -3.70 10.58 -26.04
C PRO A 248 -4.02 12.07 -26.14
N LEU A 249 -5.19 12.47 -25.66
CA LEU A 249 -5.51 13.88 -25.49
C LEU A 249 -4.61 14.47 -24.40
N LEU A 250 -3.90 15.54 -24.75
CA LEU A 250 -2.98 16.26 -23.86
C LEU A 250 -3.30 17.75 -23.93
N LEU A 251 -3.08 18.45 -22.83
CA LEU A 251 -3.10 19.91 -22.84
C LEU A 251 -1.87 20.44 -23.59
N ARG A 252 -2.14 21.14 -24.68
CA ARG A 252 -1.16 21.79 -25.54
C ARG A 252 -1.68 23.16 -25.92
N ARG A 253 -0.82 24.03 -26.46
CA ARG A 253 -1.27 25.36 -26.91
C ARG A 253 -2.38 25.30 -27.95
N ASP A 254 -2.34 24.32 -28.85
CA ASP A 254 -3.35 24.12 -29.90
C ASP A 254 -4.66 23.49 -29.38
N THR A 255 -4.60 22.65 -28.36
CA THR A 255 -5.79 22.03 -27.73
C THR A 255 -6.38 22.85 -26.58
N PHE A 256 -5.69 23.90 -26.11
CA PHE A 256 -6.07 24.67 -24.92
C PHE A 256 -7.50 25.21 -24.98
N ARG A 257 -7.87 25.87 -26.08
CA ARG A 257 -9.21 26.48 -26.23
C ARG A 257 -10.31 25.43 -26.23
N ASP A 258 -10.09 24.32 -26.92
CA ASP A 258 -11.06 23.23 -27.03
C ASP A 258 -11.26 22.54 -25.69
N LEU A 259 -10.19 22.37 -24.91
CA LEU A 259 -10.22 21.79 -23.56
C LEU A 259 -10.93 22.70 -22.54
N MET A 260 -10.97 24.03 -22.74
CA MET A 260 -11.81 24.92 -21.92
C MET A 260 -13.30 24.80 -22.26
N GLY A 261 -13.65 24.21 -23.41
CA GLY A 261 -15.00 23.79 -23.78
C GLY A 261 -15.41 22.47 -23.14
N ASP A 262 -16.49 21.86 -23.65
CA ASP A 262 -16.93 20.55 -23.17
C ASP A 262 -16.08 19.43 -23.79
N ILE A 263 -15.31 18.78 -22.93
CA ILE A 263 -14.44 17.65 -23.24
C ILE A 263 -15.29 16.39 -23.29
N ARG A 264 -15.31 15.74 -24.45
CA ARG A 264 -15.96 14.44 -24.59
C ARG A 264 -15.24 13.38 -23.75
N LEU A 265 -15.98 12.71 -22.87
CA LEU A 265 -15.43 11.68 -21.98
C LEU A 265 -14.71 10.55 -22.76
N ASP A 266 -15.23 10.15 -23.91
CA ASP A 266 -14.68 9.08 -24.75
C ASP A 266 -13.39 9.46 -25.49
N SER A 267 -13.03 10.75 -25.53
CA SER A 267 -11.74 11.21 -26.06
C SER A 267 -10.58 11.04 -25.06
N LEU A 268 -10.89 10.79 -23.80
CA LEU A 268 -9.91 10.65 -22.72
C LEU A 268 -9.42 9.22 -22.59
N GLN A 269 -8.20 9.03 -22.07
CA GLN A 269 -7.71 7.71 -21.73
C GLN A 269 -8.49 7.11 -20.55
N GLN A 270 -8.63 5.79 -20.51
CA GLN A 270 -9.51 5.09 -19.56
C GLN A 270 -9.20 5.42 -18.09
N SER A 271 -7.94 5.56 -17.69
CA SER A 271 -7.58 5.94 -16.31
C SER A 271 -8.06 7.35 -15.94
N ILE A 272 -8.11 8.28 -16.91
CA ILE A 272 -8.65 9.63 -16.68
C ILE A 272 -10.17 9.56 -16.57
N GLN A 273 -10.83 8.77 -17.43
CA GLN A 273 -12.28 8.53 -17.33
C GLN A 273 -12.67 7.92 -15.98
N ASP A 274 -11.93 6.90 -15.54
CA ASP A 274 -12.11 6.25 -14.24
C ASP A 274 -11.91 7.24 -13.09
N ALA A 275 -10.90 8.11 -13.17
CA ALA A 275 -10.66 9.14 -12.16
C ALA A 275 -11.77 10.19 -12.10
N ILE A 276 -12.33 10.60 -13.25
CA ILE A 276 -13.49 11.49 -13.33
C ILE A 276 -14.71 10.83 -12.67
N PHE A 277 -14.96 9.56 -12.98
CA PHE A 277 -16.02 8.78 -12.35
C PHE A 277 -15.86 8.72 -10.83
N VAL A 278 -14.66 8.37 -10.33
CA VAL A 278 -14.36 8.32 -8.89
C VAL A 278 -14.56 9.68 -8.23
N THR A 279 -14.06 10.75 -8.85
CA THR A 279 -14.20 12.13 -8.35
C THR A 279 -15.67 12.49 -8.13
N ARG A 280 -16.52 12.27 -9.16
CA ARG A 280 -17.97 12.48 -9.07
C ARG A 280 -18.61 11.57 -8.02
N LYS A 281 -18.27 10.28 -8.01
CA LYS A 281 -18.83 9.30 -7.09
C LYS A 281 -18.53 9.64 -5.64
N LEU A 282 -17.36 10.21 -5.35
CA LEU A 282 -16.96 10.68 -4.02
C LEU A 282 -17.60 12.03 -3.62
N GLY A 283 -18.19 12.76 -4.57
CA GLY A 283 -18.86 14.04 -4.32
C GLY A 283 -17.96 15.26 -4.54
N PHE A 284 -16.84 15.11 -5.24
CA PHE A 284 -15.94 16.20 -5.58
C PHE A 284 -16.19 16.70 -7.00
N ARG A 285 -15.83 17.96 -7.25
CA ARG A 285 -16.02 18.64 -8.54
C ARG A 285 -14.73 18.82 -9.33
N TYR A 286 -13.60 18.99 -8.64
CA TYR A 286 -12.34 19.34 -9.28
C TYR A 286 -11.35 18.16 -9.23
N LEU A 287 -10.71 17.91 -10.36
CA LEU A 287 -9.69 16.88 -10.51
C LEU A 287 -8.46 17.47 -11.21
N TRP A 288 -7.29 17.29 -10.63
CA TRP A 288 -6.01 17.62 -11.25
C TRP A 288 -5.42 16.38 -11.92
N VAL A 289 -5.02 16.53 -13.18
CA VAL A 289 -4.39 15.49 -14.00
C VAL A 289 -3.24 16.12 -14.76
N ASP A 290 -2.01 15.70 -14.50
CA ASP A 290 -0.78 16.25 -15.11
C ASP A 290 -0.88 16.41 -16.64
N ALA A 291 -1.37 15.40 -17.36
CA ALA A 291 -1.52 15.39 -18.81
C ALA A 291 -2.47 16.46 -19.35
N LEU A 292 -3.43 16.93 -18.54
CA LEU A 292 -4.49 17.86 -18.93
C LEU A 292 -4.44 19.19 -18.18
N CYS A 293 -3.63 19.32 -17.14
CA CYS A 293 -3.47 20.54 -16.34
C CYS A 293 -2.12 21.23 -16.56
N ILE A 294 -1.19 20.61 -17.30
CA ILE A 294 0.11 21.17 -17.67
C ILE A 294 0.20 21.27 -19.20
N ILE A 295 0.65 22.42 -19.73
CA ILE A 295 0.81 22.64 -21.18
C ILE A 295 2.06 21.90 -21.68
N GLN A 296 1.86 20.71 -22.23
CA GLN A 296 2.91 19.73 -22.54
C GLN A 296 3.94 20.19 -23.58
N ASP A 297 3.58 21.14 -24.45
CA ASP A 297 4.47 21.71 -25.47
C ASP A 297 5.10 23.06 -25.05
N CYS A 298 4.89 23.50 -23.80
CA CYS A 298 5.47 24.73 -23.25
C CYS A 298 6.48 24.38 -22.14
N LYS A 299 7.77 24.71 -22.34
CA LYS A 299 8.81 24.40 -21.34
C LYS A 299 8.64 25.26 -20.07
N ILE A 300 8.37 26.56 -20.23
CA ILE A 300 8.21 27.50 -19.12
C ILE A 300 7.05 27.04 -18.22
N ASP A 301 5.88 26.79 -18.81
CA ASP A 301 4.69 26.30 -18.10
C ASP A 301 4.95 24.95 -17.41
N ARG A 302 5.58 24.00 -18.10
CA ARG A 302 5.98 22.72 -17.49
C ARG A 302 6.89 22.92 -16.29
N ASP A 303 7.90 23.79 -16.40
CA ASP A 303 8.85 24.02 -15.33
C ASP A 303 8.19 24.67 -14.11
N GLU A 304 7.27 25.62 -14.34
CA GLU A 304 6.44 26.24 -13.31
C GLU A 304 5.53 25.21 -12.61
N GLU A 305 4.74 24.44 -13.36
CA GLU A 305 3.83 23.44 -12.78
C GLU A 305 4.57 22.31 -12.07
N ILE A 306 5.71 21.86 -12.61
CA ILE A 306 6.55 20.84 -11.97
C ILE A 306 7.09 21.36 -10.63
N SER A 307 7.47 22.64 -10.55
CA SER A 307 7.90 23.23 -9.28
C SER A 307 6.78 23.25 -8.22
N GLN A 308 5.52 23.25 -8.66
CA GLN A 308 4.33 23.20 -7.81
C GLN A 308 3.81 21.79 -7.56
N MET A 309 4.34 20.73 -8.19
CA MET A 309 3.83 19.37 -8.00
C MET A 309 3.79 18.95 -6.53
N ALA A 310 4.79 19.37 -5.74
CA ALA A 310 4.80 19.12 -4.31
C ALA A 310 3.55 19.68 -3.63
N SER A 311 3.26 20.98 -3.82
CA SER A 311 2.11 21.65 -3.22
C SER A 311 0.78 21.10 -3.75
N ILE A 312 0.71 20.70 -5.03
CA ILE A 312 -0.49 20.13 -5.64
C ILE A 312 -0.90 18.81 -4.95
N TYR A 313 0.00 17.84 -4.83
CA TYR A 313 -0.36 16.57 -4.16
C TYR A 313 -0.59 16.72 -2.66
N LYS A 314 0.15 17.65 -2.04
CA LYS A 314 0.06 17.95 -0.62
C LYS A 314 -1.27 18.61 -0.21
N ASN A 315 -1.77 19.52 -1.06
CA ASN A 315 -3.03 20.25 -0.87
C ASN A 315 -4.26 19.52 -1.45
N ALA A 316 -4.06 18.46 -2.26
CA ALA A 316 -5.16 17.65 -2.75
C ALA A 316 -5.96 17.07 -1.56
N ALA A 317 -7.29 17.16 -1.65
CA ALA A 317 -8.17 16.57 -0.63
C ALA A 317 -7.93 15.06 -0.53
N ILE A 318 -7.78 14.41 -1.70
CA ILE A 318 -7.43 12.99 -1.82
C ILE A 318 -6.60 12.81 -3.10
N THR A 319 -5.56 11.99 -3.05
CA THR A 319 -4.90 11.47 -4.25
C THR A 319 -5.51 10.13 -4.65
N ILE A 320 -6.01 10.04 -5.88
CA ILE A 320 -6.43 8.79 -6.51
C ILE A 320 -5.17 8.14 -7.09
N ALA A 321 -4.79 6.98 -6.58
CA ALA A 321 -3.67 6.20 -7.12
C ALA A 321 -4.21 5.03 -7.95
N ALA A 322 -3.96 5.09 -9.27
CA ALA A 322 -4.33 4.05 -10.24
C ALA A 322 -3.31 2.88 -10.21
N SER A 323 -3.05 2.35 -9.02
CA SER A 323 -1.83 1.58 -8.75
C SER A 323 -1.72 0.27 -9.48
N SER A 324 -2.84 -0.39 -9.78
CA SER A 324 -2.89 -1.64 -10.54
C SER A 324 -2.75 -1.46 -12.07
N SER A 325 -2.69 -0.23 -12.59
CA SER A 325 -2.68 0.05 -14.04
C SER A 325 -1.26 0.29 -14.57
N GLU A 326 -0.88 -0.39 -15.64
CA GLU A 326 0.46 -0.22 -16.26
C GLU A 326 0.54 0.98 -17.21
N LYS A 327 -0.59 1.37 -17.79
CA LYS A 327 -0.71 2.49 -18.73
C LYS A 327 -2.11 3.08 -18.67
N ALA A 328 -2.21 4.37 -19.00
CA ALA A 328 -3.43 5.15 -18.88
C ALA A 328 -4.61 4.63 -19.73
N ALA A 329 -4.31 3.90 -20.80
CA ALA A 329 -5.32 3.29 -21.66
C ALA A 329 -6.02 2.07 -21.02
N ASP A 330 -5.44 1.45 -19.98
CA ASP A 330 -6.00 0.24 -19.38
C ASP A 330 -7.14 0.53 -18.40
N GLY A 331 -7.13 1.72 -17.77
CA GLY A 331 -8.00 2.01 -16.64
C GLY A 331 -7.58 1.27 -15.38
N PHE A 332 -8.30 1.50 -14.29
CA PHE A 332 -8.06 0.88 -12.99
C PHE A 332 -9.34 0.36 -12.31
N LEU A 333 -10.54 0.69 -12.81
CA LEU A 333 -11.79 0.19 -12.25
C LEU A 333 -12.14 -1.21 -12.77
N SER A 334 -12.04 -1.42 -14.09
CA SER A 334 -12.54 -2.63 -14.77
C SER A 334 -11.48 -3.71 -15.02
N LYS A 335 -10.30 -3.62 -14.38
CA LYS A 335 -9.23 -4.61 -14.53
C LYS A 335 -9.68 -5.97 -14.03
N ARG A 336 -9.58 -7.01 -14.86
CA ARG A 336 -9.88 -8.40 -14.51
C ARG A 336 -8.66 -9.04 -13.86
N ILE A 337 -8.77 -9.36 -12.58
CA ILE A 337 -7.72 -10.00 -11.80
C ILE A 337 -8.26 -11.33 -11.24
N PRO A 338 -7.57 -12.47 -11.41
CA PRO A 338 -7.98 -13.74 -10.83
C PRO A 338 -8.10 -13.63 -9.31
N PRO A 339 -9.08 -14.28 -8.65
CA PRO A 339 -9.28 -14.16 -7.20
C PRO A 339 -8.00 -14.48 -6.43
N TYR A 340 -7.73 -13.72 -5.37
CA TYR A 340 -6.62 -14.02 -4.48
C TYR A 340 -6.92 -15.28 -3.67
N LEU A 341 -5.97 -16.22 -3.69
CA LEU A 341 -5.97 -17.40 -2.85
C LEU A 341 -4.51 -17.75 -2.51
N PRO A 342 -4.16 -17.99 -1.24
CA PRO A 342 -2.79 -18.35 -0.89
C PRO A 342 -2.34 -19.67 -1.54
N ASP A 343 -1.06 -19.76 -1.90
CA ASP A 343 -0.50 -20.92 -2.60
C ASP A 343 -0.43 -22.19 -1.75
N TYR A 344 -0.30 -22.05 -0.42
CA TYR A 344 -0.16 -23.20 0.47
C TYR A 344 -1.50 -23.85 0.77
N MET A 345 -1.77 -24.98 0.14
CA MET A 345 -2.99 -25.77 0.27
C MET A 345 -2.77 -27.03 1.12
N PHE A 346 -3.70 -27.33 2.03
CA PHE A 346 -3.68 -28.51 2.91
C PHE A 346 -5.07 -29.16 3.02
N HIS A 347 -5.10 -30.49 3.18
CA HIS A 347 -6.34 -31.23 3.42
C HIS A 347 -6.54 -31.56 4.90
N ILE A 348 -7.72 -31.27 5.41
CA ILE A 348 -8.12 -31.52 6.80
C ILE A 348 -9.25 -32.57 6.83
N PRO A 349 -9.04 -33.74 7.46
CA PRO A 349 -10.11 -34.71 7.66
C PRO A 349 -11.22 -34.14 8.53
N MET A 350 -12.46 -34.18 8.04
CA MET A 350 -13.63 -33.65 8.72
C MET A 350 -14.42 -34.78 9.41
N SER A 351 -15.21 -34.44 10.43
CA SER A 351 -16.00 -35.42 11.21
C SER A 351 -17.08 -36.13 10.39
N ASN A 352 -17.51 -35.55 9.27
CA ASN A 352 -18.48 -36.14 8.33
C ASN A 352 -17.83 -37.10 7.31
N GLY A 353 -16.54 -37.44 7.47
CA GLY A 353 -15.81 -38.32 6.57
C GLY A 353 -15.29 -37.66 5.28
N GLN A 354 -15.60 -36.39 5.04
CA GLN A 354 -15.07 -35.62 3.91
C GLN A 354 -13.71 -34.99 4.25
N ASN A 355 -12.99 -34.53 3.23
CA ASN A 355 -11.79 -33.72 3.42
C ASN A 355 -12.12 -32.25 3.14
N GLY A 356 -11.86 -31.40 4.13
CA GLY A 356 -11.83 -29.95 3.95
C GLY A 356 -10.50 -29.51 3.34
N THR A 357 -10.50 -28.37 2.68
CA THR A 357 -9.28 -27.76 2.09
C THR A 357 -9.06 -26.40 2.70
N VAL A 358 -7.87 -26.19 3.25
CA VAL A 358 -7.44 -24.90 3.83
C VAL A 358 -6.28 -24.37 3.00
N TYR A 359 -6.36 -23.09 2.66
CA TYR A 359 -5.27 -22.33 2.07
C TYR A 359 -4.69 -21.40 3.14
N LEU A 360 -3.37 -21.38 3.33
CA LEU A 360 -2.70 -20.54 4.35
C LEU A 360 -1.78 -19.52 3.71
N SER A 361 -1.88 -18.27 4.15
CA SER A 361 -0.80 -17.29 4.03
C SER A 361 -0.12 -17.11 5.39
N ALA A 362 1.20 -16.89 5.41
CA ALA A 362 1.94 -16.48 6.60
C ALA A 362 2.41 -15.01 6.54
N GLU A 363 2.23 -14.37 5.39
CA GLU A 363 2.72 -13.02 5.14
C GLU A 363 1.52 -12.13 4.80
N ALA A 364 1.63 -10.84 5.14
CA ALA A 364 0.73 -9.83 4.59
C ALA A 364 0.91 -9.80 3.07
N TYR A 365 -0.16 -9.47 2.35
CA TYR A 365 -0.11 -9.31 0.90
C TYR A 365 0.76 -8.10 0.58
N GLU A 366 1.93 -8.35 0.00
CA GLU A 366 2.79 -7.32 -0.55
C GLU A 366 2.31 -6.96 -1.96
N THR A 367 2.01 -5.68 -2.17
CA THR A 367 1.51 -5.20 -3.45
C THR A 367 2.66 -4.97 -4.43
N GLU A 368 2.55 -5.51 -5.63
CA GLU A 368 3.45 -5.19 -6.74
C GLU A 368 2.80 -4.20 -7.69
N HIS A 369 2.65 -2.94 -7.28
CA HIS A 369 1.98 -1.94 -8.10
C HIS A 369 2.89 -1.42 -9.23
N PRO A 370 2.45 -1.47 -10.51
CA PRO A 370 3.14 -0.79 -11.60
C PRO A 370 3.45 0.68 -11.33
N LEU A 371 2.54 1.37 -10.64
CA LEU A 371 2.68 2.79 -10.31
C LEU A 371 3.91 3.07 -9.43
N ASP A 372 4.22 2.19 -8.49
CA ASP A 372 5.33 2.36 -7.55
C ASP A 372 6.70 2.26 -8.24
N LYS A 373 6.74 1.78 -9.49
CA LYS A 373 7.97 1.67 -10.30
C LYS A 373 8.33 2.97 -11.02
N ARG A 374 7.53 4.05 -10.94
CA ARG A 374 7.79 5.34 -11.61
C ARG A 374 8.46 6.34 -10.66
N GLY A 375 9.52 7.02 -11.08
CA GLY A 375 10.28 7.94 -10.21
C GLY A 375 9.40 9.04 -9.59
N TRP A 376 8.62 9.73 -10.42
CA TRP A 376 7.71 10.81 -10.00
C TRP A 376 6.68 10.39 -8.92
N THR A 377 6.23 9.13 -8.93
CA THR A 377 5.15 8.68 -8.06
C THR A 377 5.56 8.53 -6.61
N LEU A 378 6.87 8.49 -6.30
CA LEU A 378 7.32 8.56 -4.91
C LEU A 378 6.93 9.89 -4.27
N GLN A 379 7.14 11.01 -4.97
CA GLN A 379 6.78 12.33 -4.47
C GLN A 379 5.26 12.45 -4.33
N GLU A 380 4.51 11.98 -5.33
CA GLU A 380 3.04 11.93 -5.32
C GLU A 380 2.52 11.12 -4.12
N PHE A 381 3.16 10.00 -3.80
CA PHE A 381 2.83 9.16 -2.65
C PHE A 381 3.19 9.83 -1.31
N MET A 382 4.44 10.32 -1.16
CA MET A 382 4.96 10.79 0.12
C MET A 382 4.30 12.10 0.58
N LEU A 383 3.95 12.98 -0.37
CA LEU A 383 3.43 14.31 -0.05
C LEU A 383 1.91 14.32 0.13
N SER A 384 1.19 13.32 -0.36
CA SER A 384 -0.26 13.26 -0.19
C SER A 384 -0.68 13.00 1.25
N SER A 385 -1.62 13.82 1.75
CA SER A 385 -2.21 13.67 3.09
C SER A 385 -3.15 12.46 3.18
N ARG A 386 -3.83 12.13 2.07
CA ARG A 386 -4.84 11.07 1.96
C ARG A 386 -4.73 10.41 0.61
N MET A 387 -4.77 9.09 0.57
CA MET A 387 -4.70 8.31 -0.66
C MET A 387 -5.83 7.27 -0.73
N LEU A 388 -6.44 7.22 -1.92
CA LEU A 388 -7.30 6.11 -2.34
C LEU A 388 -6.59 5.32 -3.43
N ILE A 389 -6.21 4.09 -3.10
CA ILE A 389 -5.32 3.27 -3.90
C ILE A 389 -6.13 2.14 -4.54
N PHE A 390 -6.29 2.20 -5.87
CA PHE A 390 -6.96 1.17 -6.65
C PHE A 390 -6.02 0.01 -6.93
N SER A 391 -5.94 -0.88 -5.93
CA SER A 391 -5.04 -2.04 -5.87
C SER A 391 -5.58 -3.23 -6.69
N ASP A 392 -4.89 -4.36 -6.59
CA ASP A 392 -5.21 -5.59 -7.32
C ASP A 392 -6.54 -6.19 -6.89
N TYR A 393 -6.83 -6.19 -5.58
CA TYR A 393 -8.00 -6.86 -5.02
C TYR A 393 -9.00 -5.91 -4.37
N GLU A 394 -8.53 -4.83 -3.77
CA GLU A 394 -9.37 -3.91 -3.00
C GLU A 394 -9.05 -2.46 -3.31
N LEU A 395 -10.02 -1.59 -3.03
CA LEU A 395 -9.76 -0.18 -2.85
C LEU A 395 -9.14 0.00 -1.46
N LEU A 396 -7.91 0.52 -1.41
CA LEU A 396 -7.20 0.76 -0.16
C LEU A 396 -7.29 2.25 0.21
N TRP A 397 -7.29 2.50 1.51
CA TRP A 397 -7.20 3.81 2.11
C TRP A 397 -5.92 3.90 2.91
N GLN A 398 -5.26 5.04 2.78
CA GLN A 398 -4.23 5.46 3.70
C GLN A 398 -4.38 6.96 3.96
N CYS A 399 -4.12 7.36 5.19
CA CYS A 399 -3.79 8.74 5.51
C CYS A 399 -2.64 8.74 6.52
N LYS A 400 -2.33 9.89 7.08
CA LYS A 400 -1.13 10.05 7.91
C LYS A 400 -1.31 9.58 9.35
N GLU A 401 -2.56 9.39 9.80
CA GLU A 401 -2.88 8.74 11.08
C GLU A 401 -3.33 7.28 10.94
N VAL A 402 -3.75 6.88 9.74
CA VAL A 402 -4.30 5.55 9.48
C VAL A 402 -3.46 4.88 8.41
N GLY A 403 -2.74 3.83 8.80
CA GLY A 403 -1.95 2.99 7.90
C GLY A 403 -2.79 2.33 6.81
N LEU A 404 -2.10 1.77 5.82
CA LEU A 404 -2.71 1.15 4.64
C LEU A 404 -3.71 0.05 5.03
N ARG A 405 -4.95 0.17 4.58
CA ARG A 405 -5.99 -0.85 4.78
C ARG A 405 -7.03 -0.86 3.66
N GLY A 406 -7.68 -1.99 3.42
CA GLY A 406 -8.87 -2.03 2.56
C GLY A 406 -10.01 -1.17 3.13
N VAL A 407 -10.70 -0.40 2.29
CA VAL A 407 -11.74 0.55 2.77
C VAL A 407 -12.89 -0.15 3.50
N THR A 408 -13.18 -1.40 3.14
CA THR A 408 -14.24 -2.19 3.78
C THR A 408 -13.76 -2.94 5.04
N GLY A 409 -12.45 -3.03 5.24
CA GLY A 409 -11.82 -3.81 6.32
C GLY A 409 -11.90 -5.34 6.16
N ARG A 410 -12.61 -5.87 5.16
CA ARG A 410 -12.94 -7.31 5.10
C ARG A 410 -11.99 -8.17 4.24
N GLY A 411 -10.89 -7.62 3.72
CA GLY A 411 -10.03 -8.31 2.75
C GLY A 411 -8.65 -8.68 3.27
N LEU A 412 -7.60 -8.34 2.52
CA LEU A 412 -6.22 -8.73 2.81
C LEU A 412 -5.59 -7.84 3.88
N GLU A 413 -4.62 -8.39 4.58
CA GLU A 413 -3.66 -7.56 5.32
C GLU A 413 -2.64 -7.12 4.29
N TYR A 414 -2.45 -5.81 4.12
CA TYR A 414 -1.52 -5.26 3.14
C TYR A 414 -0.25 -4.84 3.84
N LEU A 415 0.89 -5.19 3.25
CA LEU A 415 2.15 -4.56 3.60
C LEU A 415 2.36 -3.37 2.66
N GLN A 416 2.65 -2.20 3.23
CA GLN A 416 3.07 -1.08 2.42
C GLN A 416 4.59 -1.04 2.37
N PRO A 417 5.22 -1.38 1.23
CA PRO A 417 6.68 -1.41 1.14
C PRO A 417 7.29 0.00 1.13
N LEU A 418 6.48 1.02 0.86
CA LEU A 418 6.91 2.42 0.82
C LEU A 418 6.86 3.05 2.22
N GLU A 419 7.97 3.68 2.60
CA GLU A 419 8.03 4.45 3.85
C GLU A 419 7.45 5.83 3.54
N ALA A 420 6.40 6.23 4.26
CA ALA A 420 5.90 7.59 4.19
C ALA A 420 6.80 8.51 5.03
N LEU A 421 6.87 9.79 4.65
CA LEU A 421 7.51 10.80 5.49
C LEU A 421 6.84 10.85 6.87
N PRO A 422 7.59 10.99 7.98
CA PRO A 422 7.03 11.29 9.29
C PRO A 422 6.13 12.52 9.18
N TRP A 423 4.96 12.51 9.82
CA TRP A 423 4.04 13.64 9.67
C TRP A 423 4.61 14.96 10.21
N THR A 424 5.57 14.91 11.14
CA THR A 424 6.28 16.10 11.63
C THR A 424 6.85 16.96 10.50
N VAL A 425 7.15 16.39 9.33
CA VAL A 425 7.53 17.14 8.11
C VAL A 425 6.52 18.24 7.74
N PHE A 426 5.25 18.07 8.10
CA PHE A 426 4.14 18.89 7.62
C PHE A 426 3.57 19.83 8.68
N ASP A 427 4.13 19.82 9.90
CA ASP A 427 3.76 20.70 11.00
C ASP A 427 4.88 21.72 11.21
N ASP A 428 4.66 22.98 10.79
CA ASP A 428 5.67 24.05 10.90
C ASP A 428 5.98 24.42 12.36
N ASP A 429 5.04 24.14 13.27
CA ASP A 429 5.11 24.55 14.67
C ASP A 429 5.56 23.40 15.59
N ALA A 430 5.66 22.17 15.08
CA ALA A 430 6.13 21.03 15.86
C ALA A 430 7.65 21.02 16.00
N GLU A 431 8.15 20.90 17.23
CA GLU A 431 9.50 20.39 17.44
C GLU A 431 9.55 18.91 16.99
N PRO A 432 10.47 18.50 16.12
CA PRO A 432 10.45 17.15 15.56
C PRO A 432 10.84 16.09 16.60
N ASP A 433 9.89 15.45 17.28
CA ASP A 433 10.23 14.30 18.17
C ASP A 433 10.90 13.14 17.40
N PHE A 434 10.65 13.03 16.08
CA PHE A 434 11.27 12.06 15.18
C PHE A 434 12.05 12.78 14.07
N GLY A 435 13.31 12.40 13.85
CA GLY A 435 14.18 13.07 12.87
C GLY A 435 15.00 14.23 13.43
N ASN A 436 15.04 14.43 14.76
CA ASN A 436 15.97 15.37 15.40
C ASN A 436 17.37 14.78 15.63
N LEU A 437 17.46 13.46 15.86
CA LEU A 437 18.73 12.76 15.97
C LEU A 437 19.34 12.54 14.57
N ASP A 438 20.64 12.80 14.43
CA ASP A 438 21.38 12.59 13.19
C ASP A 438 21.17 11.17 12.62
N SER A 439 21.03 10.15 13.47
CA SER A 439 20.77 8.77 13.06
C SER A 439 19.44 8.58 12.34
N ASP A 440 18.39 9.28 12.77
CA ASP A 440 17.04 9.14 12.23
C ASP A 440 16.93 9.89 10.91
N LYS A 441 17.56 11.07 10.81
CA LYS A 441 17.71 11.81 9.54
C LYS A 441 18.41 10.96 8.49
N ILE A 442 19.54 10.34 8.87
CA ILE A 442 20.31 9.46 7.98
C ILE A 442 19.48 8.24 7.58
N TYR A 443 18.78 7.60 8.51
CA TYR A 443 17.93 6.46 8.20
C TYR A 443 16.84 6.84 7.19
N LEU A 444 16.10 7.92 7.46
CA LEU A 444 15.01 8.38 6.60
C LEU A 444 15.53 8.75 5.20
N TRP A 445 16.60 9.56 5.11
CA TRP A 445 17.17 9.94 3.82
C TRP A 445 17.64 8.72 3.03
N LYS A 446 18.31 7.78 3.69
CA LYS A 446 18.77 6.54 3.06
C LYS A 446 17.60 5.72 2.53
N THR A 447 16.50 5.60 3.27
CA THR A 447 15.32 4.88 2.78
C THR A 447 14.70 5.58 1.57
N ILE A 448 14.56 6.92 1.61
CA ILE A 448 14.03 7.69 0.49
C ILE A 448 14.89 7.50 -0.75
N VAL A 449 16.21 7.64 -0.63
CA VAL A 449 17.15 7.44 -1.74
C VAL A 449 17.07 6.02 -2.27
N GLN A 450 17.03 5.01 -1.40
CA GLN A 450 16.91 3.61 -1.82
C GLN A 450 15.62 3.39 -2.61
N GLN A 451 14.47 3.77 -2.03
CA GLN A 451 13.18 3.62 -2.69
C GLN A 451 13.16 4.40 -4.01
N TYR A 452 13.69 5.62 -4.05
CA TYR A 452 13.69 6.45 -5.26
C TYR A 452 14.56 5.86 -6.37
N THR A 453 15.76 5.39 -6.05
CA THR A 453 16.73 4.89 -7.03
C THR A 453 16.35 3.54 -7.63
N GLU A 454 15.48 2.77 -6.98
CA GLU A 454 14.89 1.54 -7.54
C GLU A 454 13.80 1.80 -8.59
N ARG A 455 13.36 3.06 -8.75
CA ARG A 455 12.31 3.46 -9.69
C ARG A 455 12.85 3.89 -11.04
N LYS A 456 11.96 3.88 -12.04
CA LYS A 456 12.24 4.20 -13.44
C LYS A 456 11.75 5.60 -13.78
N LEU A 457 12.59 6.35 -14.47
CA LEU A 457 12.24 7.62 -15.11
C LEU A 457 12.29 7.44 -16.62
N THR A 458 11.33 8.07 -17.32
CA THR A 458 11.32 8.08 -18.78
C THR A 458 12.36 9.06 -19.31
N ASP A 459 12.47 10.23 -18.69
CA ASP A 459 13.49 11.23 -18.97
C ASP A 459 14.54 11.23 -17.84
N PRO A 460 15.82 10.90 -18.12
CA PRO A 460 16.88 10.97 -17.14
C PRO A 460 17.07 12.37 -16.52
N GLU A 461 16.74 13.45 -17.23
CA GLU A 461 16.87 14.83 -16.74
C GLU A 461 15.88 15.16 -15.62
N ASP A 462 14.80 14.37 -15.49
CA ASP A 462 13.84 14.51 -14.40
C ASP A 462 14.38 14.02 -13.06
N ARG A 463 15.57 13.40 -13.02
CA ARG A 463 16.05 12.68 -11.84
C ARG A 463 16.19 13.54 -10.58
N LEU A 464 16.61 14.80 -10.69
CA LEU A 464 16.64 15.68 -9.52
C LEU A 464 15.28 16.32 -9.26
N ARG A 465 14.55 16.64 -10.33
CA ARG A 465 13.24 17.30 -10.26
C ARG A 465 12.20 16.43 -9.55
N ALA A 466 12.19 15.14 -9.83
CA ALA A 466 11.22 14.18 -9.31
C ALA A 466 11.39 13.85 -7.81
N VAL A 467 12.45 14.34 -7.17
CA VAL A 467 12.65 14.24 -5.71
C VAL A 467 12.71 15.61 -5.03
N THR A 468 12.72 16.72 -5.80
CA THR A 468 12.90 18.07 -5.26
C THR A 468 11.81 18.43 -4.25
N GLY A 469 10.56 18.05 -4.52
CA GLY A 469 9.46 18.28 -3.59
C GLY A 469 9.69 17.62 -2.23
N ILE A 470 10.23 16.40 -2.20
CA ILE A 470 10.56 15.70 -0.96
C ILE A 470 11.72 16.41 -0.24
N THR A 471 12.77 16.80 -0.97
CA THR A 471 13.93 17.45 -0.34
C THR A 471 13.57 18.82 0.23
N THR A 472 12.74 19.63 -0.43
CA THR A 472 12.31 20.94 0.08
C THR A 472 11.54 20.84 1.40
N GLU A 473 10.71 19.81 1.54
CA GLU A 473 9.99 19.53 2.77
C GLU A 473 10.94 19.09 3.90
N LEU A 474 11.91 18.24 3.57
CA LEU A 474 12.95 17.82 4.51
C LEU A 474 13.88 18.97 4.92
N GLU A 475 14.19 19.92 4.03
CA GLU A 475 14.94 21.14 4.37
C GLU A 475 14.21 21.96 5.44
N THR A 476 12.89 22.08 5.30
CA THR A 476 12.03 22.77 6.25
C THR A 476 12.01 22.04 7.59
N LEU A 477 11.78 20.72 7.57
CA LEU A 477 11.76 19.90 8.79
C LEU A 477 13.10 19.91 9.53
N TRP A 478 14.19 19.66 8.81
CA TRP A 478 15.50 19.46 9.41
C TRP A 478 16.23 20.76 9.70
N ARG A 479 15.69 21.89 9.24
CA ARG A 479 16.34 23.21 9.27
C ARG A 479 17.76 23.13 8.72
N ASP A 480 17.91 22.39 7.62
CA ASP A 480 19.18 22.06 6.96
C ASP A 480 19.01 22.34 5.45
N THR A 481 20.10 22.53 4.73
CA THR A 481 20.07 22.81 3.28
C THR A 481 20.47 21.56 2.50
N ASN A 482 19.63 21.17 1.54
CA ASN A 482 19.92 20.11 0.59
C ASN A 482 20.67 20.67 -0.62
N ILE A 483 21.83 20.10 -0.93
CA ILE A 483 22.61 20.41 -2.11
C ILE A 483 22.75 19.13 -2.91
N HIS A 484 21.85 18.95 -3.89
CA HIS A 484 21.85 17.79 -4.80
C HIS A 484 21.88 16.44 -4.08
N GLY A 485 21.16 16.32 -2.96
CA GLY A 485 21.07 15.10 -2.16
C GLY A 485 22.07 15.00 -0.99
N LEU A 486 22.94 16.00 -0.81
CA LEU A 486 23.80 16.15 0.36
C LEU A 486 23.21 17.18 1.33
N TRP A 487 23.33 16.94 2.63
CA TRP A 487 22.78 17.83 3.66
C TRP A 487 23.90 18.65 4.32
N LYS A 488 23.79 19.98 4.27
CA LYS A 488 24.78 20.92 4.80
C LYS A 488 24.41 21.28 6.23
N LYS A 489 24.94 20.50 7.19
CA LYS A 489 24.76 20.72 8.64
C LYS A 489 24.78 22.22 8.99
N CYS A 490 23.67 22.74 9.51
CA CYS A 490 23.61 24.10 10.03
C CYS A 490 24.52 24.20 11.26
N GLU A 491 25.65 24.90 11.11
CA GLU A 491 26.45 25.35 12.24
C GLU A 491 25.61 26.37 13.04
N HIS A 492 25.21 26.03 14.27
CA HIS A 492 25.02 27.08 15.27
C HIS A 492 26.34 27.86 15.38
N PRO A 493 26.33 29.18 15.67
CA PRO A 493 27.50 30.07 15.58
C PRO A 493 28.63 29.81 16.62
N ALA A 494 28.79 28.57 17.09
CA ALA A 494 29.88 28.13 17.92
C ALA A 494 30.35 26.72 17.52
N GLY A 495 31.23 26.62 16.52
CA GLY A 495 32.18 25.51 16.43
C GLY A 495 32.22 24.73 15.11
N HIS A 496 33.24 25.05 14.30
CA HIS A 496 33.95 24.23 13.31
C HIS A 496 33.16 23.18 12.50
N GLY A 497 32.93 23.55 11.23
CA GLY A 497 32.36 22.69 10.19
C GLY A 497 33.09 21.38 9.94
N ARG A 498 32.28 20.33 9.89
CA ARG A 498 32.57 19.11 9.14
C ARG A 498 31.41 18.86 8.20
N LEU A 499 31.71 18.78 6.90
CA LEU A 499 30.84 18.13 5.93
C LEU A 499 30.67 16.67 6.33
N SER A 500 29.45 16.27 6.65
CA SER A 500 29.11 14.86 6.81
C SER A 500 28.95 14.26 5.42
N MET A 501 29.97 13.55 4.93
CA MET A 501 29.80 12.69 3.76
C MET A 501 28.95 11.48 4.17
N ALA A 502 27.82 11.28 3.50
CA ALA A 502 27.00 10.07 3.57
C ALA A 502 27.38 9.11 2.44
#